data_AF-A0A3R9K6E6-F1
#
_entry.id   AF-A0A3R9K6E6-F1
#
_cell.length_a   1.000
_cell.length_b   1.000
_cell.length_c   1.000
_cell.angle_alpha   90.00
_cell.angle_beta   90.00
_cell.angle_gamma   90.00
#
_symmetry.space_group_name_H-M   'P 1'
#
loop_
_entity.id
_entity.type
_entity.pdbx_description
1 polymer ?
#
loop_
_entity_poly.entity_id
_entity_poly.type
_entity_poly.pdbx_seq_one_letter_code
_entity_poly.pdbx_strand_id
1 'polypeptide(L)'
;MINKVLHEGWTKDRVSLEYGLPSRTILLNWLAKYKKNAYTTVEKTRGRVPKMGRKRKKTWEEMTELERLQEENERLRTEVAYLKKLKELEERDEALEREKQRQLEKWLQEDFD
;
A
#
# COMPACT_ATOMS: atom_id res chain seq x y z
N MET A 1 21.47 16.53 39.03
CA MET A 1 22.11 15.20 38.86
C MET A 1 22.75 15.02 37.49
N ILE A 2 22.01 15.05 36.37
CA ILE A 2 22.58 14.91 35.00
C ILE A 2 23.52 16.08 34.65
N ASN A 3 23.14 17.31 34.99
CA ASN A 3 23.96 18.51 34.73
C ASN A 3 25.30 18.49 35.49
N LYS A 4 25.33 17.91 36.70
CA LYS A 4 26.59 17.74 37.46
C LYS A 4 27.60 16.87 36.70
N VAL A 5 27.11 15.83 36.02
CA VAL A 5 27.95 14.96 35.18
C VAL A 5 28.37 15.64 33.89
N LEU A 6 27.49 16.45 33.28
CA LEU A 6 27.72 17.02 31.94
C LEU A 6 28.43 18.38 31.94
N HIS A 7 28.23 19.20 32.97
CA HIS A 7 28.75 20.58 33.03
C HIS A 7 29.75 20.79 34.16
N GLU A 8 29.59 20.09 35.28
CA GLU A 8 30.48 20.23 36.45
C GLU A 8 31.63 19.19 36.44
N GLY A 9 31.64 18.26 35.48
CA GLY A 9 32.71 17.26 35.30
C GLY A 9 32.71 16.12 36.32
N TRP A 10 31.61 15.93 37.05
CA TRP A 10 31.56 14.91 38.10
C TRP A 10 31.53 13.49 37.54
N THR A 11 32.19 12.57 38.23
CA THR A 11 32.15 11.15 37.88
C THR A 11 30.77 10.56 38.16
N LYS A 12 30.38 9.61 37.30
CA LYS A 12 29.07 8.95 37.37
C LYS A 12 28.89 8.19 38.69
N ASP A 13 29.99 7.66 39.23
CA ASP A 13 30.02 6.91 40.49
C ASP A 13 29.81 7.83 41.69
N ARG A 14 30.49 8.98 41.72
CA ARG A 14 30.30 10.02 42.74
C ARG A 14 28.84 10.50 42.77
N VAL A 15 28.28 10.77 41.60
CA VAL A 15 26.88 11.21 41.48
C VAL A 15 25.91 10.11 41.91
N SER A 16 26.20 8.84 41.62
CA SER A 16 25.34 7.73 42.05
C SER A 16 25.36 7.55 43.57
N LEU A 17 26.51 7.73 44.22
CA LEU A 17 26.67 7.63 45.66
C LEU A 17 26.02 8.82 46.40
N GLU A 18 26.28 10.06 45.95
CA GLU A 18 25.78 11.27 46.61
C GLU A 18 24.25 11.38 46.56
N TYR A 19 23.63 10.86 45.49
CA TYR A 19 22.18 10.84 45.32
C TYR A 19 21.53 9.52 45.73
N GLY A 20 22.28 8.58 46.30
CA GLY A 20 21.76 7.30 46.80
C GLY A 20 21.10 6.43 45.72
N LEU A 21 21.60 6.47 44.49
CA LEU A 21 21.02 5.66 43.41
C LEU A 21 21.29 4.17 43.66
N PRO A 22 20.25 3.30 43.61
CA PRO A 22 20.41 1.86 43.82
C PRO A 22 21.37 1.18 42.84
N SER A 23 21.57 1.77 41.65
CA SER A 23 22.50 1.26 40.65
C SER A 23 22.98 2.37 39.72
N ARG A 24 24.28 2.35 39.41
CA ARG A 24 24.92 3.22 38.40
C ARG A 24 24.22 3.15 37.03
N THR A 25 23.63 2.00 36.71
CA THR A 25 22.93 1.75 35.44
C THR A 25 21.72 2.67 35.24
N ILE A 26 21.09 3.11 36.34
CA ILE A 26 19.96 4.06 36.29
C ILE A 26 20.44 5.42 35.77
N LEU A 27 21.55 5.93 36.30
CA LEU A 27 22.17 7.18 35.85
C LEU A 27 22.61 7.10 34.38
N LEU A 28 23.18 5.97 33.97
CA LEU A 28 23.57 5.72 32.57
C LEU A 28 22.37 5.74 31.62
N ASN A 29 21.28 5.09 31.98
CA ASN A 29 20.05 5.08 31.19
C ASN A 29 19.44 6.47 31.04
N TRP A 30 19.49 7.29 32.10
CA TRP A 30 18.99 8.67 32.04
C TRP A 30 19.89 9.56 31.19
N LEU A 31 21.22 9.42 31.29
CA LEU A 31 22.18 10.11 30.40
C LEU A 31 21.97 9.72 28.94
N ALA A 32 21.72 8.44 28.63
CA ALA A 32 21.44 7.98 27.28
C ALA A 32 20.14 8.57 26.72
N LYS A 33 19.07 8.56 27.52
CA LYS A 33 17.79 9.21 27.15
C LYS A 33 17.95 10.71 26.94
N TYR A 34 18.72 11.36 27.81
CA TYR A 34 19.01 12.79 27.71
C TYR A 34 19.81 13.13 26.45
N LYS A 35 20.83 12.33 26.09
CA LYS A 35 21.57 12.53 24.83
C LYS A 35 20.70 12.31 23.59
N LYS A 36 19.77 11.35 23.65
CA LYS A 36 18.87 11.03 22.55
C LYS A 36 17.81 12.11 22.32
N ASN A 37 17.35 12.77 23.38
CA ASN A 37 16.17 13.65 23.32
C ASN A 37 16.43 15.10 23.75
N ALA A 38 17.66 15.47 24.16
CA ALA A 38 18.00 16.78 24.73
C ALA A 38 16.96 17.31 25.77
N TYR A 39 16.84 18.63 25.93
CA TYR A 39 15.88 19.29 26.84
C TYR A 39 14.41 19.16 26.39
N THR A 40 14.12 18.60 25.22
CA THR A 40 12.77 18.54 24.61
C THR A 40 11.91 17.36 25.10
N THR A 41 12.12 16.90 26.33
CA THR A 41 11.47 15.70 26.92
C THR A 41 10.06 15.96 27.49
N VAL A 42 9.28 16.87 26.90
CA VAL A 42 7.83 16.97 27.22
C VAL A 42 6.96 16.31 26.15
N GLU A 43 7.46 16.17 24.92
CA GLU A 43 6.69 15.53 23.85
C GLU A 43 7.09 14.07 23.69
N LYS A 44 6.68 13.22 24.64
CA LYS A 44 6.43 11.83 24.27
C LYS A 44 5.29 11.88 23.27
N THR A 45 5.56 11.72 21.98
CA THR A 45 4.53 11.39 21.00
C THR A 45 3.92 10.07 21.42
N ARG A 46 2.89 10.12 22.27
CA ARG A 46 2.01 9.00 22.57
C ARG A 46 1.13 8.79 21.33
N GLY A 47 1.80 8.37 20.26
CA GLY A 47 1.18 8.03 19.00
C GLY A 47 0.49 6.68 19.10
N ARG A 48 -0.59 6.54 18.34
CA ARG A 48 -1.32 5.29 18.15
C ARG A 48 -0.36 4.21 17.60
N VAL A 49 -0.37 3.03 18.20
CA VAL A 49 0.33 1.86 17.64
C VAL A 49 -0.16 1.65 16.20
N PRO A 50 0.73 1.50 15.19
CA PRO A 50 0.30 1.24 13.82
C PRO A 50 -0.60 0.01 13.82
N LYS A 51 -1.87 0.19 13.47
CA LYS A 51 -2.88 -0.87 13.49
C LYS A 51 -2.67 -1.75 12.26
N MET A 52 -1.62 -2.56 12.29
CA MET A 52 -1.11 -3.44 11.22
C MET A 52 -0.84 -2.70 9.90
N GLY A 53 0.44 -2.63 9.52
CA GLY A 53 0.81 -2.13 8.20
C GLY A 53 0.12 -2.95 7.11
N ARG A 54 -0.38 -2.29 6.05
CA ARG A 54 -0.73 -2.98 4.80
C ARG A 54 0.49 -3.78 4.38
N LYS A 55 0.33 -5.09 4.16
CA LYS A 55 1.39 -5.89 3.55
C LYS A 55 1.74 -5.25 2.21
N ARG A 56 3.05 -5.11 1.95
CA ARG A 56 3.51 -4.73 0.62
C ARG A 56 2.93 -5.73 -0.38
N LYS A 57 2.53 -5.24 -1.56
CA LYS A 57 2.25 -6.14 -2.69
C LYS A 57 3.54 -6.91 -2.96
N LYS A 58 3.43 -8.23 -3.15
CA LYS A 58 4.56 -9.07 -3.55
C LYS A 58 5.14 -8.50 -4.85
N THR A 59 6.46 -8.42 -4.91
CA THR A 59 7.16 -8.15 -6.18
C THR A 59 7.09 -9.40 -7.06
N TRP A 60 7.31 -9.23 -8.37
CA TRP A 60 7.28 -10.33 -9.34
C TRP A 60 8.14 -11.54 -8.92
N GLU A 61 9.27 -11.28 -8.25
CA GLU A 61 10.22 -12.28 -7.74
C GLU A 61 9.68 -13.10 -6.54
N GLU A 62 8.70 -12.59 -5.81
CA GLU A 62 8.11 -13.23 -4.61
C GLU A 62 6.80 -14.00 -4.91
N MET A 63 6.28 -13.91 -6.15
CA MET A 63 5.07 -14.63 -6.56
C MET A 63 5.38 -16.08 -6.90
N THR A 64 4.61 -17.00 -6.31
CA THR A 64 4.66 -18.42 -6.70
C THR A 64 4.09 -18.58 -8.11
N GLU A 65 4.58 -19.54 -8.89
CA GLU A 65 4.13 -19.76 -10.28
C GLU A 65 2.61 -19.87 -10.42
N LEU A 66 1.95 -20.47 -9.42
CA LEU A 66 0.49 -20.59 -9.37
C LEU A 66 -0.22 -19.24 -9.23
N GLU A 67 0.30 -18.32 -8.41
CA GLU A 67 -0.26 -16.96 -8.27
C GLU A 67 -0.12 -16.19 -9.59
N ARG A 68 1.01 -16.34 -10.29
CA ARG A 68 1.22 -15.71 -11.61
C ARG A 68 0.21 -16.20 -12.64
N LEU A 69 0.02 -17.51 -12.71
CA LEU A 69 -0.93 -18.11 -13.64
C LEU A 69 -2.37 -17.71 -13.34
N GLN A 70 -2.73 -17.51 -12.07
CA GLN A 70 -4.06 -17.00 -11.70
C GLN A 70 -4.29 -15.57 -12.18
N GLU A 71 -3.32 -14.68 -11.96
CA GLU A 71 -3.43 -13.28 -12.41
C GLU A 71 -3.49 -13.17 -13.94
N GLU A 72 -2.70 -13.97 -14.65
CA GLU A 72 -2.77 -14.06 -16.11
C GLU A 72 -4.11 -14.64 -16.58
N ASN A 73 -4.65 -15.65 -15.89
CA ASN A 73 -5.96 -16.19 -16.23
C ASN A 73 -7.08 -15.16 -16.05
N GLU A 74 -7.04 -14.38 -14.97
CA GLU A 74 -7.98 -13.29 -14.73
C GLU A 74 -7.88 -12.22 -15.82
N ARG A 75 -6.67 -11.82 -16.18
CA ARG A 75 -6.42 -10.91 -17.30
C ARG A 75 -7.03 -11.47 -18.59
N LEU A 76 -6.70 -12.71 -18.96
CA LEU A 76 -7.21 -13.35 -20.17
C LEU A 76 -8.74 -13.48 -20.17
N ARG A 77 -9.37 -13.76 -19.02
CA ARG A 77 -10.84 -13.80 -18.91
C ARG A 77 -11.48 -12.46 -19.24
N THR A 78 -10.91 -11.36 -18.75
CA THR A 78 -11.41 -10.02 -19.06
C THR A 78 -11.22 -9.66 -20.53
N GLU A 79 -10.07 -10.00 -21.11
CA GLU A 79 -9.78 -9.79 -22.53
C GLU A 79 -10.73 -10.60 -23.43
N VAL A 80 -10.96 -11.88 -23.12
CA VAL A 80 -11.93 -12.72 -23.84
C VAL A 80 -13.36 -12.20 -23.70
N ALA A 81 -13.76 -11.72 -22.52
CA ALA A 81 -15.09 -11.14 -22.32
C ALA A 81 -15.28 -9.88 -23.18
N TYR A 82 -14.26 -9.03 -23.25
CA TYR A 82 -14.26 -7.84 -24.10
C TYR A 82 -14.38 -8.20 -25.59
N LEU A 83 -13.57 -9.15 -26.08
CA LEU A 83 -13.62 -9.59 -27.48
C LEU A 83 -14.98 -10.21 -27.85
N LYS A 84 -15.60 -10.98 -26.95
CA LYS A 84 -16.96 -11.50 -27.16
C LYS A 84 -17.98 -10.38 -27.31
N LYS A 85 -17.87 -9.32 -26.51
CA LYS A 85 -18.76 -8.15 -26.61
C LYS A 85 -18.57 -7.40 -27.92
N LEU A 86 -17.33 -7.28 -28.40
CA LEU A 86 -17.03 -6.65 -29.69
C LEU A 86 -17.69 -7.43 -30.83
N LYS A 87 -17.50 -8.76 -30.84
CA LYS A 87 -18.10 -9.64 -31.86
C LYS A 87 -19.63 -9.60 -31.85
N GLU A 88 -20.25 -9.54 -30.66
CA GLU A 88 -21.71 -9.40 -30.53
C GLU A 88 -22.22 -8.09 -31.14
N LEU A 89 -21.44 -7.00 -31.09
CA LEU A 89 -21.79 -5.73 -31.72
C LEU A 89 -21.65 -5.80 -33.25
N GLU A 90 -20.55 -6.35 -33.75
CA GLU A 90 -20.35 -6.55 -35.20
C GLU A 90 -21.47 -7.39 -35.81
N GLU A 91 -21.84 -8.51 -35.17
CA GLU A 91 -22.94 -9.36 -35.63
C GLU A 91 -24.30 -8.64 -35.64
N ARG A 92 -24.54 -7.73 -34.69
CA ARG A 92 -25.75 -6.90 -34.66
C ARG A 92 -25.79 -5.88 -35.78
N ASP A 93 -24.68 -5.20 -36.04
CA ASP A 93 -24.58 -4.20 -37.09
C ASP A 93 -24.78 -4.87 -38.47
N GLU A 94 -24.15 -6.03 -38.70
CA GLU A 94 -24.37 -6.82 -39.92
C GLU A 94 -25.84 -7.25 -40.09
N ALA A 95 -26.49 -7.70 -39.02
CA ALA A 95 -27.90 -8.11 -39.07
C ALA A 95 -28.80 -6.93 -39.46
N LEU A 96 -28.54 -5.75 -38.90
CA LEU A 96 -29.28 -4.53 -39.17
C LEU A 96 -29.09 -4.05 -40.61
N GLU A 97 -27.87 -4.14 -41.16
CA GLU A 97 -27.61 -3.85 -42.57
C GLU A 97 -28.31 -4.85 -43.51
N ARG A 98 -28.32 -6.15 -43.18
CA ARG A 98 -29.08 -7.15 -43.94
C ARG A 98 -30.59 -6.93 -43.89
N GLU A 99 -31.12 -6.45 -42.77
CA GLU A 99 -32.54 -6.07 -42.68
C GLU A 99 -32.86 -4.85 -43.54
N LYS A 100 -32.03 -3.80 -43.49
CA LYS A 100 -32.18 -2.63 -44.37
C LYS A 100 -32.14 -3.01 -45.84
N GLN A 101 -31.20 -3.87 -46.25
CA GLN A 101 -31.11 -4.36 -47.63
C GLN A 101 -32.39 -5.09 -48.06
N ARG A 102 -32.89 -6.02 -47.24
CA ARG A 102 -34.14 -6.72 -47.52
C ARG A 102 -35.36 -5.80 -47.60
N GLN A 103 -35.42 -4.78 -46.75
CA GLN A 103 -36.46 -3.75 -46.82
C GLN A 103 -36.37 -2.95 -48.12
N LEU A 104 -35.16 -2.60 -48.55
CA LEU A 104 -34.93 -1.87 -49.79
C LEU A 104 -35.34 -2.71 -51.02
N GLU A 105 -34.96 -3.98 -51.06
CA GLU A 105 -35.35 -4.92 -52.12
C GLU A 105 -36.87 -5.09 -52.19
N LYS A 106 -37.55 -5.20 -51.03
CA LYS A 106 -39.01 -5.27 -50.95
C LYS A 106 -39.69 -4.00 -51.47
N TRP A 107 -39.17 -2.83 -51.08
CA TRP A 107 -39.65 -1.53 -51.58
C TRP A 107 -39.49 -1.40 -53.09
N LEU A 108 -38.32 -1.79 -53.62
CA LEU A 108 -38.07 -1.79 -55.05
C LEU A 108 -39.03 -2.74 -55.78
N GLN A 109 -39.30 -3.92 -55.24
CA GLN A 109 -40.25 -4.86 -55.83
C GLN A 109 -41.69 -4.30 -55.87
N GLU A 110 -42.12 -3.62 -54.80
CA GLU A 110 -43.46 -3.01 -54.69
C GLU A 110 -43.67 -1.78 -55.60
N ASP A 111 -42.60 -1.05 -55.95
CA ASP A 111 -42.66 0.11 -56.84
C ASP A 111 -42.73 -0.26 -58.35
N PHE A 112 -42.46 -1.52 -58.70
CA PHE A 112 -42.48 -2.01 -60.10
C PHE A 112 -43.68 -2.92 -60.43
N ASP A 113 -44.60 -3.16 -59.48
CA ASP A 113 -45.87 -3.88 -59.64
C ASP A 113 -47.07 -2.90 -59.75
#